data_AF-A0A1F6X7N7-F1
#
_entry.id   AF-A0A1F6X7N7-F1
#
_cell.length_a   1.000
_cell.length_b   1.000
_cell.length_c   1.000
_cell.angle_alpha   90.00
_cell.angle_beta   90.00
_cell.angle_gamma   90.00
#
_symmetry.space_group_name_H-M   'P 1'
#
loop_
_entity.id
_entity.type
_entity.pdbx_description
1 polymer ?
#
loop_
_entity_poly.entity_id
_entity_poly.type
_entity_poly.pdbx_seq_one_letter_code
_entity_poly.pdbx_strand_id
1 'polypeptide(L)'
;MSKTIRTIKYGAIYTLILLAILVLGAITFMAKEANAASYSPYSEPVIIKESTSIPDNPIPSVTVISPDSGNLGGGAKTVTITGSGFVPGSVARLNGADRQTTFIDRSHLLIYLNASDMYGASGKYITVWNSGPGGGFSNSVLFTINGYVAPAAATSGARTNNTTSNTNSAVKGASTSNTNTSTNETNDSYGDLTSNALLGSNSFMPSGLIQWLLLAIFILIIFILGRKFYGKDKYQEKPLKHA
;
A
#
# COMPACT_ATOMS: atom_id res chain seq x y z
N MET A 1 -10.66 -34.73 -101.92
CA MET A 1 -9.72 -35.56 -101.14
C MET A 1 -8.48 -34.79 -100.63
N SER A 2 -8.58 -33.49 -100.28
CA SER A 2 -7.40 -32.70 -99.86
C SER A 2 -7.49 -32.02 -98.47
N LYS A 3 -8.66 -31.97 -97.84
CA LYS A 3 -8.81 -31.42 -96.47
C LYS A 3 -8.28 -32.38 -95.40
N THR A 4 -8.59 -33.68 -95.50
CA THR A 4 -8.19 -34.69 -94.50
C THR A 4 -6.68 -34.90 -94.41
N ILE A 5 -5.96 -34.83 -95.53
CA ILE A 5 -4.49 -34.98 -95.56
C ILE A 5 -3.80 -33.75 -94.94
N ARG A 6 -4.38 -32.55 -95.07
CA ARG A 6 -3.83 -31.34 -94.41
C ARG A 6 -3.96 -31.44 -92.89
N THR A 7 -5.09 -31.90 -92.37
CA THR A 7 -5.32 -32.01 -90.92
C THR A 7 -4.40 -33.04 -90.25
N ILE A 8 -4.12 -34.17 -90.93
CA ILE A 8 -3.19 -35.19 -90.43
C ILE A 8 -1.74 -34.67 -90.41
N LYS A 9 -1.35 -33.88 -91.43
CA LYS A 9 -0.02 -33.25 -91.47
C LYS A 9 0.17 -32.26 -90.33
N TYR A 10 -0.81 -31.41 -90.05
CA TYR A 10 -0.71 -30.45 -88.95
C TYR A 10 -0.70 -31.14 -87.58
N GLY A 11 -1.52 -32.19 -87.37
CA GLY A 11 -1.53 -32.95 -86.11
C GLY A 11 -0.19 -33.61 -85.78
N ALA A 12 0.46 -34.23 -86.77
CA ALA A 12 1.77 -34.85 -86.60
C ALA A 12 2.91 -33.82 -86.38
N ILE A 13 2.78 -32.62 -86.96
CA ILE A 13 3.75 -31.53 -86.78
C ILE A 13 3.63 -30.96 -85.35
N TYR A 14 2.42 -30.77 -84.83
CA TYR A 14 2.23 -30.25 -83.47
C TYR A 14 2.75 -31.20 -82.39
N THR A 15 2.58 -32.52 -82.56
CA THR A 15 3.10 -33.51 -81.60
C THR A 15 4.62 -33.57 -81.61
N LEU A 16 5.25 -33.50 -82.79
CA LEU A 16 6.71 -33.42 -82.92
C LEU A 16 7.29 -32.13 -82.30
N ILE A 17 6.62 -30.99 -82.49
CA ILE A 17 7.03 -29.72 -81.88
C ILE A 17 6.90 -29.78 -80.35
N LEU A 18 5.81 -30.34 -79.81
CA LEU A 18 5.63 -30.50 -78.37
C LEU A 18 6.69 -31.42 -77.75
N LEU A 19 7.03 -32.50 -78.45
CA LEU A 19 8.06 -33.46 -77.99
C LEU A 19 9.47 -32.85 -78.08
N ALA A 20 9.76 -32.05 -79.12
CA ALA A 20 11.00 -31.30 -79.23
C ALA A 20 11.15 -30.24 -78.12
N ILE A 21 10.08 -29.52 -77.75
CA ILE A 21 10.10 -28.56 -76.64
C ILE A 21 10.34 -29.26 -75.31
N LEU A 22 9.72 -30.43 -75.08
CA LEU A 22 9.96 -31.23 -73.87
C LEU A 22 11.41 -31.74 -73.78
N VAL A 23 11.97 -32.21 -74.89
CA VAL A 23 13.36 -32.69 -74.93
C VAL A 23 14.35 -31.54 -74.74
N LEU A 24 14.14 -30.38 -75.38
CA LEU A 24 14.98 -29.19 -75.15
C LEU A 24 14.85 -28.62 -73.72
N GLY A 25 13.65 -28.69 -73.13
CA GLY A 25 13.42 -28.32 -71.73
C GLY A 25 14.11 -29.26 -70.74
N ALA A 26 14.22 -30.55 -71.06
CA ALA A 26 14.95 -31.52 -70.24
C ALA A 26 16.48 -31.35 -70.35
N ILE A 27 17.01 -31.02 -71.54
CA ILE A 27 18.44 -30.82 -71.77
C ILE A 27 18.94 -29.54 -71.06
N THR A 28 18.14 -28.48 -71.01
CA THR A 28 18.48 -27.26 -70.25
C THR A 28 18.41 -27.45 -68.73
N PHE A 29 17.75 -28.49 -68.24
CA PHE A 29 17.69 -28.80 -66.80
C PHE A 29 18.87 -29.66 -66.31
N MET A 30 19.63 -30.30 -67.21
CA MET A 30 20.70 -31.27 -66.85
C MET A 30 22.13 -30.77 -67.07
N ALA A 31 22.34 -29.52 -67.50
CA ALA A 31 23.67 -28.92 -67.60
C ALA A 31 23.79 -27.65 -66.75
N LYS A 32 23.74 -27.83 -65.43
CA LYS A 32 24.44 -26.94 -64.49
C LYS A 32 25.39 -27.76 -63.64
N GLU A 33 26.37 -28.37 -64.31
CA GLU A 33 27.66 -28.66 -63.69
C GLU A 33 28.43 -27.35 -63.60
N ALA A 34 27.95 -26.46 -62.73
CA ALA A 34 28.84 -25.49 -62.13
C ALA A 34 29.76 -26.31 -61.25
N ASN A 35 31.03 -26.39 -61.65
CA ASN A 35 32.19 -26.53 -60.78
C ASN A 35 31.77 -26.50 -59.31
N ALA A 36 31.77 -27.66 -58.66
CA ALA A 36 31.74 -27.74 -57.21
C ALA A 36 33.09 -27.21 -56.70
N ALA A 37 33.36 -25.92 -56.91
CA ALA A 37 34.13 -25.16 -55.98
C ALA A 37 33.39 -25.38 -54.67
N SER A 38 34.08 -26.01 -53.73
CA SER A 38 33.58 -26.28 -52.39
C SER A 38 33.28 -24.94 -51.71
N TYR A 39 32.14 -24.35 -52.06
CA TYR A 39 31.53 -23.28 -51.32
C TYR A 39 30.86 -23.97 -50.15
N SER A 40 31.54 -23.96 -48.99
CA SER A 40 30.83 -24.15 -47.73
C SER A 40 30.07 -22.84 -47.48
N PRO A 41 28.73 -22.79 -47.62
CA PRO A 41 27.96 -21.66 -47.09
C PRO A 41 27.98 -21.65 -45.56
N TYR A 42 28.61 -22.64 -44.93
CA TYR A 42 28.90 -22.69 -43.51
C TYR A 42 30.39 -22.44 -43.32
N SER A 43 30.80 -21.17 -43.34
CA SER A 43 31.30 -20.72 -42.05
C SER A 43 30.10 -20.92 -41.14
N GLU A 44 30.14 -21.87 -40.21
CA GLU A 44 29.37 -21.63 -38.98
C GLU A 44 29.64 -20.15 -38.70
N PRO A 45 28.64 -19.29 -38.46
CA PRO A 45 28.98 -18.04 -37.82
C PRO A 45 29.91 -18.47 -36.71
N VAL A 46 31.11 -17.89 -36.63
CA VAL A 46 31.79 -17.88 -35.36
C VAL A 46 30.76 -17.14 -34.52
N ILE A 47 29.86 -17.90 -33.90
CA ILE A 47 29.28 -17.55 -32.63
C ILE A 47 30.57 -17.53 -31.83
N ILE A 48 31.24 -16.38 -31.89
CA ILE A 48 31.71 -15.79 -30.68
C ILE A 48 30.43 -15.89 -29.86
N LYS A 49 30.39 -16.92 -29.01
CA LYS A 49 29.86 -16.72 -27.68
C LYS A 49 30.76 -15.60 -27.19
N GLU A 50 30.47 -14.38 -27.66
CA GLU A 50 30.64 -13.17 -26.92
C GLU A 50 29.97 -13.60 -25.65
N SER A 51 30.80 -14.07 -24.73
CA SER A 51 30.43 -14.32 -23.38
C SER A 51 30.29 -12.89 -22.92
N THR A 52 29.17 -12.27 -23.29
CA THR A 52 28.63 -11.13 -22.59
C THR A 52 28.34 -11.74 -21.23
N SER A 53 29.39 -11.80 -20.40
CA SER A 53 29.29 -12.10 -19.00
C SER A 53 28.46 -10.96 -18.46
N ILE A 54 27.15 -11.13 -18.54
CA ILE A 54 26.19 -10.25 -17.89
C ILE A 54 26.63 -10.23 -16.42
N PRO A 55 27.03 -9.07 -15.89
CA PRO A 55 27.55 -9.01 -14.54
C PRO A 55 26.47 -9.54 -13.59
N ASP A 56 26.81 -10.55 -12.80
CA ASP A 56 25.93 -11.10 -11.79
C ASP A 56 25.56 -9.99 -10.79
N ASN A 57 24.26 -9.82 -10.54
CA ASN A 57 23.80 -8.92 -9.49
C ASN A 57 24.23 -9.49 -8.13
N PRO A 58 24.79 -8.66 -7.23
CA PRO A 58 25.12 -9.12 -5.89
C PRO A 58 23.86 -9.50 -5.11
N ILE A 59 24.00 -10.41 -4.15
CA ILE A 59 22.97 -10.65 -3.14
C ILE A 59 22.91 -9.41 -2.23
N PRO A 60 21.75 -8.75 -2.10
CA PRO A 60 21.64 -7.55 -1.29
C PRO A 60 21.73 -7.88 0.21
N SER A 61 22.16 -6.91 1.03
CA SER A 61 22.16 -7.01 2.49
C SER A 61 21.61 -5.73 3.08
N VAL A 62 20.73 -5.83 4.07
CA VAL A 62 20.12 -4.70 4.77
C VAL A 62 20.75 -4.60 6.16
N THR A 63 21.35 -3.44 6.45
CA THR A 63 21.98 -3.16 7.75
C THR A 63 21.00 -2.50 8.71
N VAL A 64 20.28 -1.48 8.23
CA VAL A 64 19.35 -0.72 9.07
C VAL A 64 18.23 -0.12 8.23
N ILE A 65 17.07 0.05 8.84
CA ILE A 65 15.94 0.79 8.28
C ILE A 65 15.63 1.99 9.17
N SER A 66 15.26 3.12 8.57
CA SER A 66 14.92 4.34 9.31
C SER A 66 13.77 5.09 8.65
N PRO A 67 12.68 5.38 9.37
CA PRO A 67 12.38 4.89 10.72
C PRO A 67 12.17 3.36 10.74
N ASP A 68 12.48 2.73 11.87
CA ASP A 68 12.30 1.28 12.11
C ASP A 68 10.91 0.94 12.67
N SER A 69 10.07 1.95 12.88
CA SER A 69 8.77 1.80 13.49
C SER A 69 7.73 2.80 12.99
N GLY A 70 6.46 2.47 13.22
CA GLY A 70 5.31 3.31 12.93
C GLY A 70 4.16 3.01 13.89
N ASN A 71 3.24 3.95 14.04
CA ASN A 71 2.05 3.73 14.86
C ASN A 71 0.97 2.99 14.08
N LEU A 72 0.18 2.17 14.80
CA LEU A 72 -1.02 1.54 14.25
C LEU A 72 -1.95 2.60 13.64
N GLY A 73 -2.29 2.45 12.36
CA GLY A 73 -3.10 3.41 11.62
C GLY A 73 -2.40 4.73 11.28
N GLY A 74 -1.07 4.82 11.43
CA GLY A 74 -0.25 6.04 11.27
C GLY A 74 -0.10 6.60 9.84
N GLY A 75 -0.99 6.26 8.91
CA GLY A 75 -0.95 6.71 7.52
C GLY A 75 0.18 6.10 6.70
N ALA A 76 0.35 6.58 5.46
CA ALA A 76 1.45 6.15 4.60
C ALA A 76 2.78 6.75 5.08
N LYS A 77 3.88 6.05 4.81
CA LYS A 77 5.21 6.43 5.31
C LYS A 77 6.31 5.98 4.35
N THR A 78 7.35 6.79 4.22
CA THR A 78 8.58 6.40 3.52
C THR A 78 9.63 5.97 4.53
N VAL A 79 10.26 4.82 4.28
CA VAL A 79 11.35 4.28 5.09
C VAL A 79 12.61 4.21 4.23
N THR A 80 13.73 4.66 4.80
CA THR A 80 15.04 4.52 4.18
C THR A 80 15.64 3.18 4.58
N ILE A 81 16.07 2.41 3.60
CA ILE A 81 16.78 1.15 3.77
C ILE A 81 18.25 1.42 3.48
N THR A 82 19.10 1.18 4.48
CA THR A 82 20.56 1.30 4.36
C THR A 82 21.19 -0.08 4.38
N GLY A 83 22.13 -0.32 3.48
CA GLY A 83 22.73 -1.63 3.30
C GLY A 83 23.83 -1.66 2.23
N SER A 84 23.93 -2.79 1.54
CA SER A 84 24.94 -2.99 0.49
C SER A 84 24.42 -3.91 -0.61
N GLY A 85 24.98 -3.76 -1.81
CA GLY A 85 24.66 -4.63 -2.94
C GLY A 85 23.32 -4.29 -3.59
N PHE A 86 22.79 -3.09 -3.40
CA PHE A 86 21.62 -2.65 -4.16
C PHE A 86 22.01 -2.32 -5.59
N VAL A 87 21.08 -2.56 -6.51
CA VAL A 87 21.24 -2.31 -7.96
C VAL A 87 20.02 -1.57 -8.47
N PRO A 88 20.12 -0.85 -9.60
CA PRO A 88 18.95 -0.32 -10.28
C PRO A 88 17.97 -1.47 -10.60
N GLY A 89 16.75 -1.40 -10.05
CA GLY A 89 15.77 -2.48 -10.15
C GLY A 89 15.64 -3.37 -8.90
N SER A 90 16.40 -3.11 -7.83
CA SER A 90 16.13 -3.70 -6.51
C SER A 90 14.69 -3.39 -6.07
N VAL A 91 13.98 -4.40 -5.56
CA VAL A 91 12.60 -4.28 -5.07
C VAL A 91 12.57 -4.58 -3.59
N ALA A 92 12.13 -3.62 -2.78
CA ALA A 92 11.87 -3.83 -1.37
C ALA A 92 10.49 -4.45 -1.17
N ARG A 93 10.41 -5.42 -0.26
CA ARG A 93 9.23 -6.22 0.03
C ARG A 93 8.87 -6.13 1.50
N LEU A 94 7.58 -6.05 1.77
CA LEU A 94 7.02 -6.09 3.12
C LEU A 94 6.25 -7.40 3.29
N ASN A 95 6.68 -8.26 4.21
CA ASN A 95 6.14 -9.62 4.39
C ASN A 95 6.03 -10.41 3.07
N GLY A 96 7.02 -10.23 2.17
CA GLY A 96 7.06 -10.88 0.87
C GLY A 96 6.25 -10.21 -0.25
N ALA A 97 5.45 -9.18 0.05
CA ALA A 97 4.74 -8.40 -0.97
C ALA A 97 5.57 -7.21 -1.43
N ASP A 98 5.64 -7.00 -2.75
CA ASP A 98 6.38 -5.87 -3.34
C ASP A 98 5.79 -4.53 -2.89
N ARG A 99 6.68 -3.56 -2.65
CA ARG A 99 6.35 -2.18 -2.37
C ARG A 99 7.09 -1.26 -3.33
N GLN A 100 6.53 -0.08 -3.56
CA GLN A 100 7.19 0.92 -4.39
C GLN A 100 8.56 1.24 -3.78
N THR A 101 9.59 1.07 -4.60
CA THR A 101 10.98 1.19 -4.19
C THR A 101 11.68 2.19 -5.09
N THR A 102 12.37 3.16 -4.49
CA THR A 102 13.21 4.12 -5.19
C THR A 102 14.66 3.78 -4.91
N PHE A 103 15.41 3.47 -5.97
CA PHE A 103 16.86 3.29 -5.90
C PHE A 103 17.54 4.66 -5.81
N ILE A 104 18.34 4.87 -4.76
CA ILE A 104 19.19 6.07 -4.62
C ILE A 104 20.60 5.71 -5.06
N ASP A 105 21.20 4.71 -4.39
CA ASP A 105 22.54 4.22 -4.69
C ASP A 105 22.71 2.76 -4.23
N ARG A 106 23.93 2.23 -4.35
CA ARG A 106 24.26 0.83 -4.03
C ARG A 106 24.09 0.46 -2.54
N SER A 107 23.89 1.46 -1.69
CA SER A 107 23.75 1.36 -0.23
C SER A 107 22.45 1.93 0.32
N HIS A 108 21.66 2.65 -0.48
CA HIS A 108 20.42 3.28 -0.03
C HIS A 108 19.25 3.03 -0.99
N LEU A 109 18.12 2.60 -0.43
CA LEU A 109 16.82 2.54 -1.08
C LEU A 109 15.78 3.30 -0.25
N LEU A 110 14.74 3.83 -0.89
CA LEU A 110 13.52 4.24 -0.22
C LEU A 110 12.42 3.23 -0.50
N ILE A 111 11.74 2.76 0.53
CA ILE A 111 10.52 1.96 0.41
C ILE A 111 9.32 2.82 0.85
N TYR A 112 8.27 2.81 0.05
CA TYR A 112 7.00 3.43 0.40
C TYR A 112 6.05 2.42 1.02
N LEU A 113 5.67 2.64 2.27
CA LEU A 113 4.69 1.85 3.01
C LEU A 113 3.32 2.52 2.92
N ASN A 114 2.32 1.78 2.46
CA ASN A 114 0.95 2.28 2.34
C ASN A 114 0.29 2.37 3.72
N ALA A 115 -0.80 3.14 3.83
CA ALA A 115 -1.54 3.23 5.09
C ALA A 115 -2.07 1.87 5.58
N SER A 116 -2.41 0.96 4.65
CA SER A 116 -2.82 -0.42 4.95
C SER A 116 -1.73 -1.25 5.62
N ASP A 117 -0.45 -0.91 5.42
CA ASP A 117 0.68 -1.64 5.99
C ASP A 117 0.84 -1.37 7.48
N MET A 118 0.30 -0.25 7.96
CA MET A 118 0.31 0.15 9.37
C MET A 118 -0.80 -0.54 10.18
N TYR A 119 -1.37 -1.64 9.68
CA TYR A 119 -2.36 -2.46 10.37
C TYR A 119 -1.85 -3.88 10.64
N GLY A 120 -2.36 -4.45 11.73
CA GLY A 120 -1.93 -5.73 12.29
C GLY A 120 -0.88 -5.52 13.38
N ALA A 121 -1.18 -6.00 14.59
CA ALA A 121 -0.39 -5.78 15.80
C ALA A 121 0.99 -6.49 15.80
N SER A 122 1.24 -7.33 14.80
CA SER A 122 2.53 -7.99 14.59
C SER A 122 3.38 -7.14 13.65
N GLY A 123 4.61 -6.82 14.06
CA GLY A 123 5.58 -6.13 13.21
C GLY A 123 5.74 -6.79 11.83
N LYS A 124 6.25 -6.03 10.88
CA LYS A 124 6.40 -6.45 9.48
C LYS A 124 7.87 -6.67 9.16
N TYR A 125 8.16 -7.64 8.32
CA TYR A 125 9.52 -7.92 7.87
C TYR A 125 9.78 -7.26 6.53
N ILE A 126 10.88 -6.51 6.45
CA ILE A 126 11.37 -5.89 5.23
C ILE A 126 12.51 -6.75 4.68
N THR A 127 12.43 -7.07 3.39
CA THR A 127 13.51 -7.69 2.62
C THR A 127 13.72 -6.91 1.32
N VAL A 128 14.89 -7.02 0.72
CA VAL A 128 15.20 -6.46 -0.60
C VAL A 128 15.51 -7.61 -1.55
N TRP A 129 14.96 -7.53 -2.76
CA TRP A 129 15.18 -8.49 -3.83
C TRP A 129 15.94 -7.84 -4.97
N ASN A 130 17.04 -8.49 -5.40
CA ASN A 130 17.70 -8.19 -6.65
C ASN A 130 17.39 -9.29 -7.67
N SER A 131 17.01 -8.90 -8.89
CA SER A 131 16.77 -9.85 -9.97
C SER A 131 18.03 -10.62 -10.38
N GLY A 132 17.85 -11.79 -10.97
CA GLY A 132 18.95 -12.52 -11.61
C GLY A 132 19.49 -11.77 -12.85
N PRO A 133 20.71 -12.10 -13.31
CA PRO A 133 21.60 -13.18 -12.85
C PRO A 133 22.23 -12.93 -11.47
N GLY A 134 22.62 -13.98 -10.75
CA GLY A 134 23.34 -13.92 -9.45
C GLY A 134 22.57 -13.42 -8.21
N GLY A 135 21.59 -12.52 -8.40
CA GLY A 135 20.85 -11.86 -7.32
C GLY A 135 20.06 -12.78 -6.39
N GLY A 136 19.32 -12.19 -5.47
CA GLY A 136 18.56 -12.92 -4.46
C GLY A 136 17.86 -12.00 -3.47
N PHE A 137 17.42 -12.58 -2.35
CA PHE A 137 16.86 -11.84 -1.23
C PHE A 137 17.93 -11.47 -0.22
N SER A 138 17.75 -10.32 0.43
CA SER A 138 18.52 -9.93 1.61
C SER A 138 18.12 -10.69 2.86
N ASN A 139 18.86 -10.46 3.94
CA ASN A 139 18.36 -10.71 5.30
C ASN A 139 17.06 -9.93 5.56
N SER A 140 16.29 -10.41 6.54
CA SER A 140 15.04 -9.81 6.97
C SER A 140 15.26 -8.85 8.13
N VAL A 141 14.65 -7.66 8.06
CA VAL A 141 14.69 -6.65 9.13
C VAL A 141 13.28 -6.33 9.60
N LEU A 142 13.09 -6.27 10.93
CA LEU A 142 11.79 -5.99 11.54
C LEU A 142 11.47 -4.50 11.50
N PHE A 143 10.33 -4.15 10.91
CA PHE A 143 9.65 -2.87 11.07
C PHE A 143 8.55 -3.01 12.12
N THR A 144 8.66 -2.27 13.23
CA THR A 144 7.76 -2.40 14.37
C THR A 144 6.50 -1.56 14.19
N ILE A 145 5.34 -2.17 14.38
CA ILE A 145 4.07 -1.44 14.45
C ILE A 145 3.70 -1.26 15.92
N ASN A 146 3.88 -0.04 16.42
CA ASN A 146 3.51 0.35 17.77
C ASN A 146 1.98 0.37 17.88
N GLY A 147 1.45 -0.61 18.59
CA GLY A 147 0.03 -0.64 18.95
C GLY A 147 -0.31 0.48 19.94
N TYR A 148 -1.60 0.75 20.07
CA TYR A 148 -2.09 1.47 21.24
C TYR A 148 -2.04 0.49 22.42
N VAL A 149 -1.18 0.73 23.40
CA VAL A 149 -1.38 0.13 24.72
C VAL A 149 -2.63 0.79 25.28
N ALA A 150 -3.74 0.07 25.32
CA ALA A 150 -4.87 0.52 26.12
C ALA A 150 -4.36 0.64 27.57
N PRO A 151 -4.56 1.77 28.27
CA PRO A 151 -4.21 1.85 29.69
C PRO A 151 -4.90 0.69 30.41
N ALA A 152 -4.14 -0.04 31.23
CA ALA A 152 -4.66 -1.19 31.97
C ALA A 152 -5.99 -0.82 32.62
N ALA A 153 -7.05 -1.58 32.31
CA ALA A 153 -8.37 -1.34 32.87
C ALA A 153 -8.23 -1.28 34.40
N ALA A 154 -8.48 -0.11 34.99
CA ALA A 154 -8.46 0.06 36.43
C ALA A 154 -9.47 -0.93 37.02
N THR A 155 -8.95 -1.95 37.72
CA THR A 155 -9.81 -2.87 38.45
C THR A 155 -10.37 -2.07 39.62
N SER A 156 -11.59 -1.55 39.48
CA SER A 156 -12.28 -0.86 40.56
C SER A 156 -12.53 -1.87 41.69
N GLY A 157 -11.69 -1.86 42.71
CA GLY A 157 -11.92 -2.61 43.94
C GLY A 157 -13.28 -2.20 44.51
N ALA A 158 -14.19 -3.17 44.61
CA ALA A 158 -15.53 -2.95 45.16
C ALA A 158 -15.39 -2.46 46.62
N ARG A 159 -15.78 -1.22 46.87
CA ARG A 159 -15.90 -0.69 48.24
C ARG A 159 -17.21 -1.21 48.83
N THR A 160 -17.11 -2.07 49.84
CA THR A 160 -18.23 -2.53 50.66
C THR A 160 -18.67 -1.40 51.58
N ASN A 161 -19.85 -0.84 51.37
CA ASN A 161 -20.44 0.12 52.31
C ASN A 161 -21.05 -0.65 53.48
N ASN A 162 -20.31 -0.69 54.60
CA ASN A 162 -20.83 -1.10 55.90
C ASN A 162 -21.63 0.07 56.49
N THR A 163 -22.95 0.05 56.29
CA THR A 163 -23.88 0.94 56.98
C THR A 163 -24.00 0.51 58.44
N THR A 164 -23.13 1.04 59.31
CA THR A 164 -23.35 0.95 60.75
C THR A 164 -24.34 2.02 61.18
N SER A 165 -25.53 1.57 61.56
CA SER A 165 -26.55 2.36 62.25
C SER A 165 -25.96 3.07 63.48
N ASN A 166 -26.07 4.39 63.53
CA ASN A 166 -25.99 5.13 64.79
C ASN A 166 -27.08 6.22 64.79
N THR A 167 -28.18 5.93 65.49
CA THR A 167 -29.23 6.88 65.83
C THR A 167 -28.91 7.56 67.16
N ASN A 168 -28.58 8.85 67.12
CA ASN A 168 -28.70 9.79 68.24
C ASN A 168 -29.05 11.16 67.61
N SER A 169 -30.33 11.47 67.39
CA SER A 169 -31.20 12.27 68.27
C SER A 169 -30.61 13.62 68.74
N ALA A 170 -31.27 14.70 68.27
CA ALA A 170 -31.26 16.10 68.72
C ALA A 170 -29.97 16.90 68.43
N VAL A 171 -29.98 18.14 67.91
CA VAL A 171 -30.65 19.35 68.44
C VAL A 171 -30.72 20.44 67.35
N LYS A 172 -31.82 21.21 67.39
CA LYS A 172 -32.15 22.49 66.72
C LYS A 172 -31.01 23.54 66.69
N GLY A 173 -30.98 24.39 65.67
CA GLY A 173 -30.40 25.73 65.79
C GLY A 173 -30.21 26.45 64.46
N ALA A 174 -30.87 27.60 64.29
CA ALA A 174 -30.86 28.43 63.09
C ALA A 174 -29.57 29.26 62.92
N SER A 175 -29.33 29.62 61.66
CA SER A 175 -28.37 30.61 61.13
C SER A 175 -28.09 31.81 62.04
N THR A 176 -26.81 32.16 62.24
CA THR A 176 -26.32 33.54 62.38
C THR A 176 -24.82 33.57 62.05
N SER A 177 -24.45 34.31 61.01
CA SER A 177 -23.07 34.65 60.66
C SER A 177 -22.41 35.49 61.75
N ASN A 178 -21.17 35.18 62.14
CA ASN A 178 -20.28 36.21 62.67
C ASN A 178 -18.80 35.89 62.40
N THR A 179 -18.07 36.97 62.15
CA THR A 179 -16.71 37.10 61.65
C THR A 179 -15.65 37.15 62.76
N ASN A 180 -14.39 36.87 62.35
CA ASN A 180 -13.11 37.41 62.82
C ASN A 180 -12.17 36.50 63.65
N THR A 181 -11.00 36.20 63.04
CA THR A 181 -9.61 36.37 63.52
C THR A 181 -9.38 36.42 65.05
N SER A 182 -8.39 35.78 65.65
CA SER A 182 -6.99 35.59 65.23
C SER A 182 -6.23 34.72 66.25
N THR A 183 -5.18 34.02 65.79
CA THR A 183 -4.07 33.38 66.55
C THR A 183 -4.37 32.29 67.60
N ASN A 184 -3.59 31.21 67.48
CA ASN A 184 -3.35 30.12 68.44
C ASN A 184 -4.55 29.24 68.83
N GLU A 185 -4.19 28.00 69.18
CA GLU A 185 -5.00 26.86 69.64
C GLU A 185 -5.29 25.80 68.57
N THR A 186 -4.82 24.61 68.90
CA THR A 186 -5.01 23.32 68.24
C THR A 186 -6.48 22.91 68.21
N ASN A 187 -7.08 22.75 67.03
CA ASN A 187 -8.11 21.73 66.74
C ASN A 187 -8.61 21.83 65.29
N ASP A 188 -8.99 20.67 64.77
CA ASP A 188 -9.28 20.34 63.39
C ASP A 188 -10.34 21.20 62.68
N SER A 189 -10.05 21.58 61.43
CA SER A 189 -11.06 21.77 60.37
C SER A 189 -10.41 21.81 59.00
N TYR A 190 -10.54 20.70 58.26
CA TYR A 190 -10.17 20.61 56.86
C TYR A 190 -10.97 21.63 56.05
N GLY A 191 -10.23 22.49 55.33
CA GLY A 191 -10.75 23.45 54.37
C GLY A 191 -11.31 22.76 53.13
N ASP A 192 -12.48 22.13 53.26
CA ASP A 192 -13.25 21.52 52.18
C ASP A 192 -14.52 22.33 51.86
N LEU A 193 -14.36 23.63 51.68
CA LEU A 193 -15.31 24.41 50.87
C LEU A 193 -14.81 24.44 49.43
N THR A 194 -14.90 23.27 48.80
CA THR A 194 -15.41 23.13 47.42
C THR A 194 -14.90 24.16 46.41
N SER A 195 -13.59 24.18 46.16
CA SER A 195 -13.14 24.60 44.84
C SER A 195 -13.59 23.53 43.83
N ASN A 196 -14.24 23.96 42.75
CA ASN A 196 -14.61 23.17 41.56
C ASN A 196 -15.87 22.28 41.54
N ALA A 197 -16.85 22.45 42.43
CA ALA A 197 -18.14 21.74 42.29
C ALA A 197 -19.08 22.33 41.21
N LEU A 198 -18.77 23.48 40.61
CA LEU A 198 -19.68 24.14 39.66
C LEU A 198 -19.47 23.71 38.19
N LEU A 199 -18.28 23.26 37.82
CA LEU A 199 -18.00 22.65 36.51
C LEU A 199 -16.88 21.63 36.72
N GLY A 200 -17.24 20.37 36.93
CA GLY A 200 -16.32 19.31 37.33
C GLY A 200 -15.07 19.24 36.45
N SER A 201 -13.92 19.49 37.08
CA SER A 201 -12.60 19.16 36.55
C SER A 201 -12.39 17.64 36.66
N ASN A 202 -13.10 16.87 35.83
CA ASN A 202 -12.94 15.42 35.61
C ASN A 202 -13.71 15.05 34.32
N SER A 203 -13.20 15.52 33.18
CA SER A 203 -13.73 15.33 31.84
C SER A 203 -14.37 13.95 31.63
N PHE A 204 -15.69 13.94 31.41
CA PHE A 204 -16.55 12.77 31.27
C PHE A 204 -16.39 12.05 29.92
N MET A 205 -15.17 11.88 29.41
CA MET A 205 -14.95 11.00 28.26
C MET A 205 -13.58 10.30 28.36
N PRO A 206 -13.54 8.97 28.54
CA PRO A 206 -12.30 8.21 28.43
C PRO A 206 -11.81 8.23 26.97
N SER A 207 -10.51 8.49 26.77
CA SER A 207 -9.88 8.55 25.45
C SER A 207 -9.81 7.18 24.79
N GLY A 208 -10.36 7.05 23.57
CA GLY A 208 -10.34 5.82 22.76
C GLY A 208 -11.28 5.93 21.55
N LEU A 209 -11.40 4.84 20.77
CA LEU A 209 -12.27 4.75 19.58
C LEU A 209 -13.74 5.16 19.87
N ILE A 210 -14.19 5.01 21.11
CA ILE A 210 -15.51 5.46 21.60
C ILE A 210 -15.69 6.98 21.51
N GLN A 211 -14.64 7.79 21.71
CA GLN A 211 -14.71 9.25 21.61
C GLN A 211 -14.87 9.68 20.16
N TRP A 212 -14.13 9.06 19.24
CA TRP A 212 -14.31 9.31 17.79
C TRP A 212 -15.70 8.88 17.33
N LEU A 213 -16.24 7.79 17.88
CA LEU A 213 -17.60 7.33 17.61
C LEU A 213 -18.65 8.33 18.15
N LEU A 214 -18.52 8.80 19.39
CA LEU A 214 -19.43 9.79 19.97
C LEU A 214 -19.33 11.15 19.28
N LEU A 215 -18.13 11.59 18.89
CA LEU A 215 -17.92 12.80 18.10
C LEU A 215 -18.59 12.70 16.73
N ALA A 216 -18.47 11.55 16.05
CA ALA A 216 -19.14 11.32 14.77
C ALA A 216 -20.68 11.35 14.90
N ILE A 217 -21.22 10.74 15.96
CA ILE A 217 -22.66 10.77 16.25
C ILE A 217 -23.12 12.20 16.57
N PHE A 218 -22.34 12.98 17.33
CA PHE A 218 -22.65 14.36 17.67
C PHE A 218 -22.68 15.27 16.43
N ILE A 219 -21.69 15.13 15.54
CA ILE A 219 -21.63 15.87 14.26
C ILE A 219 -22.83 15.50 13.37
N LEU A 220 -23.20 14.22 13.31
CA LEU A 220 -24.36 13.75 12.56
C LEU A 220 -25.66 14.38 13.09
N ILE A 221 -25.84 14.43 14.41
CA ILE A 221 -27.01 15.05 15.06
C ILE A 221 -27.09 16.54 14.70
N ILE A 222 -25.97 17.27 14.77
CA ILE A 222 -25.91 18.69 14.37
C ILE A 222 -26.31 18.86 12.90
N PHE A 223 -25.84 18.00 12.00
CA PHE A 223 -26.16 18.09 10.58
C PHE A 223 -27.66 17.82 10.30
N ILE A 224 -28.24 16.84 10.99
CA ILE A 224 -29.67 16.53 10.89
C ILE A 224 -30.52 17.69 11.43
N LEU A 225 -30.14 18.25 12.58
CA LEU A 225 -30.80 19.43 13.16
C LEU A 225 -30.63 20.66 12.27
N GLY A 226 -29.43 20.90 11.73
CA GLY A 226 -29.15 21.98 10.80
C GLY A 226 -30.02 21.89 9.55
N ARG A 227 -30.11 20.70 8.94
CA ARG A 227 -31.01 20.47 7.79
C ARG A 227 -32.49 20.65 8.16
N LYS A 228 -32.90 20.26 9.37
CA LYS A 228 -34.29 20.39 9.84
C LYS A 228 -34.69 21.84 10.14
N PHE A 229 -33.76 22.66 10.64
CA PHE A 229 -34.04 24.03 11.05
C PHE A 229 -33.75 25.08 9.96
N TYR A 230 -32.76 24.85 9.09
CA TYR A 230 -32.36 25.82 8.07
C TYR A 230 -32.92 25.52 6.66
N GLY A 231 -33.57 24.38 6.45
CA GLY A 231 -34.14 24.00 5.14
C GLY A 231 -35.53 24.58 4.84
N LYS A 232 -35.74 25.89 4.98
CA LYS A 232 -36.97 26.56 4.52
C LYS A 232 -36.64 27.87 3.82
N ASP A 233 -36.05 27.77 2.64
CA ASP A 233 -35.95 28.91 1.74
C ASP A 233 -37.33 29.20 1.13
N LYS A 234 -37.79 30.42 1.37
CA LYS A 234 -38.98 30.98 0.73
C LYS A 234 -38.69 31.10 -0.76
N TYR A 235 -39.33 30.28 -1.58
CA TYR A 235 -39.41 30.52 -3.02
C TYR A 235 -40.14 31.86 -3.21
N GLN A 236 -39.36 32.91 -3.45
CA GLN A 236 -39.88 34.17 -3.96
C GLN A 236 -40.34 33.89 -5.39
N GLU A 237 -41.62 33.59 -5.55
CA GLU A 237 -42.31 33.61 -6.83
C GLU A 237 -42.26 35.04 -7.36
N LYS A 238 -41.27 35.34 -8.22
CA LYS A 238 -41.37 36.46 -9.15
C LYS A 238 -42.08 35.92 -10.40
N PRO A 239 -43.37 36.21 -10.62
CA PRO A 239 -44.00 35.85 -11.88
C PRO A 239 -43.32 36.63 -13.00
N LEU A 240 -42.78 35.91 -13.98
CA LEU A 240 -42.38 36.52 -15.26
C LEU A 240 -43.61 37.17 -15.85
N LYS A 241 -43.63 38.51 -15.90
CA LYS A 241 -44.59 39.23 -16.73
C LYS A 241 -44.17 39.02 -18.19
N HIS A 242 -44.84 38.08 -18.84
CA HIS A 242 -45.06 38.18 -20.28
C HIS A 242 -46.09 39.29 -20.51
N ALA A 243 -45.64 40.38 -21.12
CA ALA A 243 -46.40 41.25 -22.03
C ALA A 243 -45.41 42.21 -22.69
#